data_AF-A0A2W7KGX8-F1
#
_entry.id   AF-A0A2W7KGX8-F1
#
_cell.length_a   1.000
_cell.length_b   1.000
_cell.length_c   1.000
_cell.angle_alpha   90.00
_cell.angle_beta   90.00
_cell.angle_gamma   90.00
#
_symmetry.space_group_name_H-M   'P 1'
#
loop_
_entity.id
_entity.type
_entity.pdbx_description
1 polymer ?
#
loop_
_entity_poly.entity_id
_entity_poly.type
_entity_poly.pdbx_seq_one_letter_code
_entity_poly.pdbx_strand_id
1 'polypeptide(L)'
;MNWDEGKAIQTASIENTRKLLLAIIATPSKYLENTEIRDALISQASLARLDLRTSIEDEPIYITPISLNTFKQRSEERMPGGFSAIDSLRKNAALAIRKEEQRPPPAKNNRTREAILEQLAEANLSLDVHKRANLILLQTLSDVRSKLDGVVSAQDEVTRKIRAAEILKRITAITSLNPAMYQIPPIQKASVVSIAAKGKKDD
;
A
#
# COMPACT_ATOMS: atom_id res chain seq x y z
N MET A 1 -22.72 19.81 -10.12
CA MET A 1 -21.71 18.98 -9.43
C MET A 1 -21.19 19.80 -8.26
N ASN A 2 -21.55 19.42 -7.04
CA ASN A 2 -21.14 20.13 -5.83
C ASN A 2 -19.62 19.97 -5.64
N TRP A 3 -18.94 20.97 -5.09
CA TRP A 3 -17.49 20.95 -4.87
C TRP A 3 -17.05 19.73 -4.02
N ASP A 4 -17.88 19.34 -3.06
CA ASP A 4 -17.67 18.17 -2.21
C ASP A 4 -17.83 16.83 -2.97
N GLU A 5 -18.73 16.75 -3.95
CA GLU A 5 -18.91 15.56 -4.79
C GLU A 5 -17.69 15.32 -5.69
N GLY A 6 -17.18 16.39 -6.31
CA GLY A 6 -15.97 16.32 -7.12
C GLY A 6 -14.75 15.87 -6.31
N LYS A 7 -14.64 16.35 -5.06
CA LYS A 7 -13.60 15.92 -4.12
C LYS A 7 -13.73 14.44 -3.78
N ALA A 8 -14.94 13.96 -3.47
CA ALA A 8 -15.18 12.56 -3.13
C ALA A 8 -14.81 11.61 -4.29
N ILE A 9 -15.17 11.96 -5.53
CA ILE A 9 -14.84 11.15 -6.72
C ILE A 9 -13.33 11.08 -6.93
N GLN A 10 -12.62 12.19 -6.80
CA GLN A 10 -11.15 12.22 -6.91
C GLN A 10 -10.50 11.34 -5.84
N THR A 11 -11.00 11.39 -4.60
CA THR A 11 -10.49 10.56 -3.51
C THR A 11 -10.73 9.08 -3.75
N ALA A 12 -11.94 8.69 -4.18
CA ALA A 12 -12.27 7.31 -4.53
C ALA A 12 -11.39 6.81 -5.69
N SER A 13 -11.10 7.67 -6.66
CA SER A 13 -10.21 7.34 -7.77
C SER A 13 -8.80 6.98 -7.29
N ILE A 14 -8.22 7.73 -6.34
CA ILE A 14 -6.89 7.41 -5.77
C ILE A 14 -6.90 6.07 -5.05
N GLU A 15 -7.94 5.78 -4.28
CA GLU A 15 -8.07 4.49 -3.59
C GLU A 15 -8.19 3.33 -4.58
N ASN A 16 -8.98 3.50 -5.64
CA ASN A 16 -9.15 2.51 -6.69
C ASN A 16 -7.85 2.32 -7.48
N THR A 17 -7.09 3.38 -7.76
CA THR A 17 -5.75 3.26 -8.35
C THR A 17 -4.82 2.46 -7.44
N ARG A 18 -4.84 2.70 -6.13
CA ARG A 18 -4.06 1.91 -5.17
C ARG A 18 -4.47 0.43 -5.17
N LYS A 19 -5.78 0.13 -5.15
CA LYS A 19 -6.30 -1.24 -5.24
C LYS A 19 -5.80 -1.93 -6.52
N LEU A 20 -5.88 -1.24 -7.66
CA LEU A 20 -5.38 -1.74 -8.94
C LEU A 20 -3.88 -2.06 -8.89
N LEU A 21 -3.06 -1.15 -8.39
CA LEU A 21 -1.60 -1.38 -8.31
C LEU A 21 -1.25 -2.58 -7.44
N LEU A 22 -1.94 -2.76 -6.31
CA LEU A 22 -1.75 -3.94 -5.45
C LEU A 22 -2.19 -5.23 -6.15
N ALA A 23 -3.31 -5.21 -6.88
CA ALA A 23 -3.78 -6.35 -7.65
C ALA A 23 -2.80 -6.74 -8.77
N ILE A 24 -2.23 -5.76 -9.47
CA ILE A 24 -1.19 -6.00 -10.49
C ILE A 24 0.05 -6.63 -9.87
N ILE A 25 0.50 -6.15 -8.70
CA ILE A 25 1.64 -6.74 -7.99
C ILE A 25 1.35 -8.19 -7.58
N ALA A 26 0.12 -8.46 -7.10
CA ALA A 26 -0.28 -9.79 -6.64
C ALA A 26 -0.49 -10.79 -7.78
N THR A 27 -1.00 -10.35 -8.94
CA THR A 27 -1.30 -11.24 -10.08
C THR A 27 -1.01 -10.54 -11.41
N PRO A 28 0.28 -10.30 -11.75
CA PRO A 28 0.66 -9.54 -12.94
C PRO A 28 0.22 -10.19 -14.26
N SER A 29 0.10 -11.53 -14.29
CA SER A 29 -0.30 -12.30 -15.47
C SER A 29 -1.68 -11.90 -16.03
N LYS A 30 -2.61 -11.45 -15.18
CA LYS A 30 -3.94 -10.98 -15.61
C LYS A 30 -3.91 -9.68 -16.41
N TYR A 31 -2.80 -8.93 -16.33
CA TYR A 31 -2.70 -7.56 -16.85
C TYR A 31 -1.70 -7.43 -18.00
N LEU A 32 -1.07 -8.53 -18.45
CA LEU A 32 -0.06 -8.52 -19.52
C LEU A 32 -0.59 -7.97 -20.85
N GLU A 33 -1.84 -8.32 -21.18
CA GLU A 33 -2.49 -7.94 -22.43
C GLU A 33 -3.25 -6.61 -22.32
N ASN A 34 -3.33 -6.01 -21.12
CA ASN A 34 -4.05 -4.76 -20.92
C ASN A 34 -3.12 -3.57 -21.21
N THR A 35 -3.18 -3.07 -22.43
CA THR A 35 -2.35 -1.94 -22.90
C THR A 35 -2.60 -0.65 -22.12
N GLU A 36 -3.86 -0.34 -21.77
CA GLU A 36 -4.21 0.86 -21.00
C GLU A 36 -3.52 0.88 -19.63
N ILE A 37 -3.53 -0.26 -18.93
CA ILE A 37 -2.85 -0.41 -17.63
C ILE A 37 -1.33 -0.31 -17.80
N ARG A 38 -0.77 -0.93 -18.84
CA ARG A 38 0.68 -0.87 -19.10
C ARG A 38 1.14 0.56 -19.39
N ASP A 39 0.39 1.30 -20.19
CA ASP A 39 0.69 2.69 -20.52
C ASP A 39 0.59 3.60 -19.29
N ALA A 40 -0.39 3.35 -18.43
CA ALA A 40 -0.54 4.05 -17.16
C ALA A 40 0.65 3.83 -16.21
N LEU A 41 1.31 2.67 -16.27
CA LEU A 41 2.46 2.36 -15.43
C LEU A 41 3.77 3.02 -15.88
N ILE A 42 3.84 3.58 -17.10
CA ILE A 42 5.07 4.20 -17.63
C ILE A 42 5.52 5.39 -16.77
N SER A 43 4.59 6.27 -16.40
CA SER A 43 4.89 7.51 -15.69
C SER A 43 3.81 7.89 -14.69
N GLN A 44 4.16 8.76 -13.75
CA GLN A 44 3.19 9.35 -12.81
C GLN A 44 2.08 10.13 -13.52
N ALA A 45 2.42 10.81 -14.63
CA ALA A 45 1.45 11.57 -15.40
C ALA A 45 0.48 10.66 -16.17
N SER A 46 0.98 9.54 -16.70
CA SER A 46 0.16 8.52 -17.35
C SER A 46 -0.81 7.88 -16.34
N LEU A 47 -0.31 7.53 -15.15
CA LEU A 47 -1.14 6.98 -14.09
C LEU A 47 -2.26 7.94 -13.63
N ALA A 48 -1.96 9.23 -13.51
CA ALA A 48 -2.95 10.24 -13.15
C ALA A 48 -4.05 10.42 -14.21
N ARG A 49 -3.74 10.15 -15.48
CA ARG A 49 -4.67 10.25 -16.61
C ARG A 49 -5.42 8.95 -16.90
N LEU A 50 -5.20 7.91 -16.11
CA LEU A 50 -5.90 6.64 -16.28
C LEU A 50 -7.41 6.84 -16.13
N ASP A 51 -8.14 6.47 -17.16
CA ASP A 51 -9.59 6.32 -17.15
C ASP A 51 -9.89 4.84 -17.33
N LEU A 52 -10.32 4.17 -16.26
CA LEU A 52 -10.47 2.72 -16.27
C LEU A 52 -11.70 2.30 -15.49
N ARG A 53 -12.49 1.41 -16.10
CA ARG A 53 -13.59 0.69 -15.46
C ARG A 53 -13.26 -0.79 -15.53
N THR A 54 -13.05 -1.40 -14.37
CA THR A 54 -12.70 -2.82 -14.29
C THR A 54 -13.23 -3.41 -12.99
N SER A 55 -13.10 -4.71 -12.81
CA SER A 55 -13.44 -5.41 -11.58
C SER A 55 -12.20 -6.08 -10.99
N ILE A 56 -11.98 -5.89 -9.70
CA ILE A 56 -10.94 -6.59 -8.94
C ILE A 56 -11.66 -7.42 -7.88
N GLU A 57 -11.43 -8.73 -7.86
CA GLU A 57 -12.09 -9.64 -6.90
C GLU A 57 -13.63 -9.48 -6.90
N ASP A 58 -14.21 -9.38 -8.10
CA ASP A 58 -15.65 -9.16 -8.34
C ASP A 58 -16.21 -7.84 -7.79
N GLU A 59 -15.36 -6.94 -7.27
CA GLU A 59 -15.72 -5.57 -6.89
C GLU A 59 -15.47 -4.62 -8.09
N PRO A 60 -16.50 -3.92 -8.59
CA PRO A 60 -16.32 -2.93 -9.66
C PRO A 60 -15.56 -1.72 -9.13
N ILE A 61 -14.48 -1.36 -9.81
CA ILE A 61 -13.71 -0.16 -9.52
C ILE A 61 -13.75 0.80 -10.71
N TYR A 62 -13.74 2.09 -10.38
CA TYR A 62 -13.76 3.18 -11.35
C TYR A 62 -12.61 4.13 -11.01
N ILE A 63 -11.70 4.30 -11.96
CA ILE A 63 -10.60 5.25 -11.89
C ILE A 63 -10.91 6.34 -12.91
N THR A 64 -10.98 7.57 -12.44
CA THR A 64 -11.25 8.74 -13.27
C THR A 64 -9.98 9.55 -13.48
N PRO A 65 -9.76 10.10 -14.68
CA PRO A 65 -8.59 10.90 -14.97
C PRO A 65 -8.61 12.20 -14.16
N ILE A 66 -7.48 12.51 -13.54
CA ILE A 66 -7.29 13.74 -12.77
C ILE A 66 -5.95 14.41 -13.11
N SER A 67 -5.83 15.72 -12.86
CA SER A 67 -4.57 16.41 -13.09
C SER A 67 -3.46 15.84 -12.19
N LEU A 68 -2.20 15.85 -12.65
CA LEU A 68 -1.08 15.35 -11.84
C LEU A 68 -0.96 16.09 -10.50
N ASN A 69 -1.24 17.39 -10.47
CA ASN A 69 -1.19 18.18 -9.23
C ASN A 69 -2.30 17.77 -8.26
N THR A 70 -3.52 17.55 -8.78
CA THR A 70 -4.63 17.00 -8.00
C THR A 70 -4.28 15.61 -7.50
N PHE A 71 -3.73 14.74 -8.35
CA PHE A 71 -3.33 13.38 -7.98
C PHE A 71 -2.31 13.37 -6.84
N LYS A 72 -1.29 14.24 -6.92
CA LYS A 72 -0.31 14.46 -5.86
C LYS A 72 -0.99 14.88 -4.56
N GLN A 73 -1.76 15.96 -4.60
CA GLN A 73 -2.44 16.49 -3.42
C GLN A 73 -3.36 15.46 -2.76
N ARG A 74 -4.20 14.77 -3.56
CA ARG A 74 -5.12 13.74 -3.04
C ARG A 74 -4.38 12.54 -2.46
N SER A 75 -3.25 12.18 -3.06
CA SER A 75 -2.39 11.11 -2.55
C SER A 75 -1.82 11.47 -1.18
N GLU A 76 -1.34 12.70 -1.00
CA GLU A 76 -0.87 13.21 0.31
C GLU A 76 -1.98 13.21 1.36
N GLU A 77 -3.19 13.63 0.99
CA GLU A 77 -4.33 13.70 1.92
C GLU A 77 -4.81 12.31 2.36
N ARG A 78 -4.75 11.31 1.47
CA ARG A 78 -5.49 10.05 1.67
C ARG A 78 -4.62 8.84 1.97
N MET A 79 -3.36 8.83 1.57
CA MET A 79 -2.50 7.66 1.73
C MET A 79 -1.36 7.90 2.71
N PRO A 80 -1.09 6.94 3.60
CA PRO A 80 0.15 6.91 4.36
C PRO A 80 1.36 6.92 3.41
N GLY A 81 2.27 7.88 3.60
CA GLY A 81 3.43 8.06 2.71
C GLY A 81 3.14 8.82 1.40
N GLY A 82 1.90 9.29 1.23
CA GLY A 82 1.53 10.28 0.24
C GLY A 82 1.73 9.87 -1.22
N PHE A 83 2.09 10.84 -2.05
CA PHE A 83 2.35 10.61 -3.47
C PHE A 83 3.56 9.70 -3.71
N SER A 84 4.54 9.72 -2.81
CA SER A 84 5.71 8.83 -2.87
C SER A 84 5.31 7.36 -2.74
N ALA A 85 4.35 7.04 -1.87
CA ALA A 85 3.87 5.67 -1.69
C ALA A 85 3.24 5.09 -2.96
N ILE A 86 2.39 5.86 -3.63
CA ILE A 86 1.74 5.39 -4.86
C ILE A 86 2.69 5.32 -6.04
N ASP A 87 3.70 6.19 -6.13
CA ASP A 87 4.75 6.06 -7.15
C ASP A 87 5.62 4.81 -6.93
N SER A 88 5.92 4.47 -5.67
CA SER A 88 6.59 3.21 -5.34
C SER A 88 5.75 2.00 -5.73
N LEU A 89 4.43 2.02 -5.45
CA LEU A 89 3.52 0.97 -5.90
C LEU A 89 3.48 0.87 -7.44
N ARG A 90 3.46 2.00 -8.15
CA ARG A 90 3.51 2.04 -9.62
C ARG A 90 4.78 1.38 -10.15
N LYS A 91 5.95 1.72 -9.60
CA LYS A 91 7.23 1.11 -10.00
C LYS A 91 7.25 -0.39 -9.73
N ASN A 92 6.73 -0.83 -8.59
CA ASN A 92 6.64 -2.24 -8.24
C ASN A 92 5.69 -3.00 -9.17
N ALA A 93 4.54 -2.41 -9.52
CA ALA A 93 3.60 -2.99 -10.49
C ALA A 93 4.22 -3.10 -11.89
N ALA A 94 4.92 -2.05 -12.35
CA ALA A 94 5.64 -2.08 -13.63
C ALA A 94 6.72 -3.18 -13.66
N LEU A 95 7.48 -3.33 -12.56
CA LEU A 95 8.48 -4.38 -12.42
C LEU A 95 7.84 -5.77 -12.41
N ALA A 96 6.71 -5.94 -11.73
CA ALA A 96 5.98 -7.21 -11.68
C ALA A 96 5.49 -7.63 -13.07
N ILE A 97 4.91 -6.72 -13.85
CA ILE A 97 4.52 -6.98 -15.25
C ILE A 97 5.75 -7.37 -16.08
N ARG A 98 6.84 -6.59 -16.01
CA ARG A 98 8.05 -6.88 -16.77
C ARG A 98 8.65 -8.25 -16.42
N LYS A 99 8.64 -8.63 -15.14
CA LYS A 99 9.13 -9.93 -14.68
C LYS A 99 8.25 -11.06 -15.21
N GLU A 100 6.95 -10.87 -15.25
CA GLU A 100 6.01 -11.86 -15.79
C GLU A 100 6.14 -11.98 -17.31
N GLU A 101 6.33 -10.87 -18.03
CA GLU A 101 6.54 -10.86 -19.48
C GLU A 101 7.86 -11.54 -19.89
N GLN A 102 8.89 -11.43 -19.05
CA GLN A 102 10.17 -12.12 -19.23
C GLN A 102 10.17 -13.56 -18.70
N ARG A 103 9.08 -13.99 -18.05
CA ARG A 103 8.98 -15.35 -17.54
C ARG A 103 8.93 -16.29 -18.76
N PRO A 104 9.83 -17.28 -18.84
CA PRO A 104 9.74 -18.27 -19.90
C PRO A 104 8.36 -18.94 -19.85
N PRO A 105 7.74 -19.24 -21.01
CA PRO A 105 6.48 -19.96 -21.03
C PRO A 105 6.64 -21.22 -20.18
N PRO A 106 5.62 -21.59 -19.38
CA PRO A 106 5.71 -22.75 -18.50
C PRO A 106 6.21 -23.91 -19.33
N ALA A 107 7.38 -24.45 -18.95
CA ALA A 107 7.96 -25.59 -19.65
C ALA A 107 6.86 -26.65 -19.72
N LYS A 108 6.64 -27.24 -20.91
CA LYS A 108 5.65 -28.31 -21.12
C LYS A 108 5.81 -29.49 -20.12
N ASN A 109 6.92 -29.51 -19.38
CA ASN A 109 7.31 -30.50 -18.38
C ASN A 109 7.00 -30.09 -16.91
N ASN A 110 6.23 -29.03 -16.65
CA ASN A 110 5.74 -28.71 -15.28
C ASN A 110 4.77 -29.77 -14.70
N ARG A 111 4.55 -30.88 -15.41
CA ARG A 111 3.78 -32.05 -14.95
C ARG A 111 4.68 -33.17 -14.40
N THR A 112 6.00 -33.07 -14.52
CA THR A 112 6.90 -34.07 -13.94
C THR A 112 6.87 -33.92 -12.41
N ARG A 113 6.79 -35.04 -11.68
CA ARG A 113 6.75 -35.06 -10.21
C ARG A 113 7.86 -34.22 -9.58
N GLU A 114 9.06 -34.24 -10.17
CA GLU A 114 10.23 -33.49 -9.73
C GLU A 114 10.03 -31.96 -9.84
N ALA A 115 9.50 -31.47 -10.96
CA ALA A 115 9.22 -30.05 -11.15
C ALA A 115 8.15 -29.54 -10.16
N ILE A 116 7.14 -30.36 -9.86
CA ILE A 116 6.12 -30.03 -8.86
C ILE A 116 6.73 -30.01 -7.45
N LEU A 117 7.61 -30.96 -7.12
CA LEU A 117 8.31 -30.99 -5.83
C LEU A 117 9.23 -29.78 -5.65
N GLU A 118 9.91 -29.35 -6.71
CA GLU A 118 10.74 -28.15 -6.70
C GLU A 118 9.91 -26.88 -6.47
N GLN A 119 8.79 -26.73 -7.19
CA GLN A 119 7.85 -25.62 -6.97
C GLN A 119 7.26 -25.64 -5.56
N LEU A 120 6.94 -26.82 -5.03
CA LEU A 120 6.45 -26.99 -3.65
C LEU A 120 7.51 -26.57 -2.63
N ALA A 121 8.77 -26.93 -2.87
CA ALA A 121 9.90 -26.53 -2.02
C ALA A 121 10.10 -25.00 -2.04
N GLU A 122 10.08 -24.39 -3.23
CA GLU A 122 10.19 -22.93 -3.39
C GLU A 122 9.02 -22.20 -2.71
N ALA A 123 7.79 -22.67 -2.91
CA ALA A 123 6.60 -22.11 -2.30
C ALA A 123 6.63 -22.23 -0.76
N ASN A 124 7.06 -23.37 -0.22
CA ASN A 124 7.21 -23.56 1.22
C ASN A 124 8.28 -22.65 1.82
N LEU A 125 9.41 -22.45 1.11
CA LEU A 125 10.45 -21.52 1.53
C LEU A 125 9.93 -20.09 1.56
N SER A 126 9.22 -19.66 0.51
CA SER A 126 8.59 -18.33 0.45
C SER A 126 7.57 -18.16 1.58
N LEU A 127 6.72 -19.16 1.82
CA LEU A 127 5.75 -19.15 2.91
C LEU A 127 6.43 -19.01 4.28
N ASP A 128 7.54 -19.69 4.51
CA ASP A 128 8.29 -19.61 5.76
C ASP A 128 8.93 -18.22 5.95
N VAL A 129 9.49 -17.63 4.89
CA VAL A 129 9.98 -16.24 4.91
C VAL A 129 8.85 -15.26 5.26
N HIS A 130 7.67 -15.43 4.66
CA HIS A 130 6.51 -14.59 4.96
C HIS A 130 5.99 -14.78 6.39
N LYS A 131 5.95 -16.02 6.91
CA LYS A 131 5.58 -16.30 8.30
C LYS A 131 6.54 -15.64 9.29
N ARG A 132 7.84 -15.71 9.02
CA ARG A 132 8.88 -15.05 9.83
C ARG A 132 8.71 -13.53 9.83
N ALA A 133 8.49 -12.92 8.66
CA ALA A 133 8.23 -11.48 8.56
C ALA A 133 6.97 -11.08 9.34
N ASN A 134 5.88 -11.84 9.21
CA ASN A 134 4.63 -11.58 9.92
C ASN A 134 4.80 -11.70 11.45
N LEU A 135 5.55 -12.69 11.92
CA LEU A 135 5.85 -12.85 13.35
C LEU A 135 6.58 -11.61 13.90
N ILE A 136 7.58 -11.10 13.19
CA ILE A 136 8.31 -9.87 13.57
C ILE A 136 7.35 -8.68 13.60
N LEU A 137 6.48 -8.54 12.61
CA LEU A 137 5.49 -7.46 12.56
C LEU A 137 4.49 -7.54 13.73
N LEU A 138 4.03 -8.74 14.10
CA LEU A 138 3.10 -8.92 15.23
C LEU A 138 3.77 -8.64 16.58
N GLN A 139 5.00 -9.13 16.79
CA GLN A 139 5.77 -8.86 18.01
C GLN A 139 6.01 -7.36 18.19
N THR A 140 6.32 -6.68 17.10
CA THR A 140 6.58 -5.23 17.12
C THR A 140 5.31 -4.41 17.32
N LEU A 141 4.19 -4.81 16.72
CA LEU A 141 2.88 -4.22 17.01
C LEU A 141 2.54 -4.34 18.50
N SER A 142 2.83 -5.49 19.11
CA SER A 142 2.63 -5.71 20.55
C SER A 142 3.52 -4.80 21.40
N ASP A 143 4.80 -4.64 21.04
CA ASP A 143 5.74 -3.72 21.71
C ASP A 143 5.29 -2.25 21.59
N VAL A 144 4.86 -1.84 20.40
CA VAL A 144 4.31 -0.50 20.14
C VAL A 144 3.06 -0.24 20.97
N ARG A 145 2.15 -1.22 21.03
CA ARG A 145 0.92 -1.12 21.84
C ARG A 145 1.25 -0.89 23.32
N SER A 146 2.18 -1.67 23.88
CA SER A 146 2.63 -1.51 25.27
C SER A 146 3.23 -0.12 25.52
N LYS A 147 4.02 0.41 24.57
CA LYS A 147 4.59 1.76 24.70
C LYS A 147 3.57 2.88 24.56
N LEU A 148 2.50 2.65 23.79
CA LEU A 148 1.42 3.61 23.64
C LEU A 148 0.67 3.83 24.96
N ASP A 149 0.50 2.79 25.78
CA ASP A 149 -0.04 2.92 27.14
C ASP A 149 0.84 3.86 27.99
N GLY A 150 2.16 3.83 27.78
CA GLY A 150 3.13 4.77 28.36
C GLY A 150 2.99 6.22 27.87
N VAL A 151 2.49 6.45 26.66
CA VAL A 151 2.15 7.81 26.17
C VAL A 151 0.86 8.28 26.81
N VAL A 152 -0.16 7.42 26.85
CA VAL A 152 -1.49 7.76 27.41
C VAL A 152 -1.40 8.09 28.90
N SER A 153 -0.58 7.34 29.65
CA SER A 153 -0.40 7.54 31.09
C SER A 153 0.54 8.69 31.48
N ALA A 154 1.22 9.33 30.51
CA ALA A 154 2.13 10.44 30.81
C ALA A 154 1.36 11.73 31.17
N GLN A 155 1.74 12.34 32.29
CA GLN A 155 1.05 13.51 32.83
C GLN A 155 1.29 14.78 32.00
N ASP A 156 2.52 15.00 31.55
CA ASP A 156 2.91 16.22 30.84
C ASP A 156 3.01 16.04 29.30
N GLU A 157 2.75 17.14 28.58
CA GLU A 157 2.73 17.15 27.11
C GLU A 157 4.11 16.93 26.48
N VAL A 158 5.18 17.35 27.17
CA VAL A 158 6.56 17.23 26.66
C VAL A 158 6.96 15.76 26.63
N THR A 159 6.75 15.04 27.73
CA THR A 159 6.99 13.60 27.84
C THR A 159 6.12 12.81 26.86
N ARG A 160 4.85 13.20 26.66
CA ARG A 160 3.98 12.59 25.63
C ARG A 160 4.59 12.74 24.23
N LYS A 161 5.07 13.92 23.85
CA LYS A 161 5.67 14.18 22.54
C LYS A 161 6.96 13.39 22.33
N ILE A 162 7.83 13.32 23.33
CA ILE A 162 9.09 12.54 23.27
C ILE A 162 8.79 11.05 23.07
N ARG A 163 7.92 10.47 23.91
CA ARG A 163 7.55 9.05 23.82
C ARG A 163 6.85 8.71 22.50
N ALA A 164 5.96 9.59 22.02
CA ALA A 164 5.31 9.41 20.72
C ALA A 164 6.30 9.43 19.55
N ALA A 165 7.27 10.35 19.56
CA ALA A 165 8.32 10.43 18.54
C ALA A 165 9.20 9.16 18.52
N GLU A 166 9.53 8.62 19.69
CA GLU A 166 10.32 7.39 19.80
C GLU A 166 9.58 6.15 19.28
N ILE A 167 8.28 6.04 19.59
CA ILE A 167 7.41 5.01 19.02
C ILE A 167 7.35 5.11 17.50
N LEU A 168 7.15 6.31 16.95
CA LEU A 168 7.13 6.54 15.50
C LEU A 168 8.45 6.15 14.82
N LYS A 169 9.58 6.52 15.42
CA LYS A 169 10.91 6.13 14.93
C LYS A 169 11.06 4.61 14.86
N ARG A 170 10.57 3.91 15.90
CA ARG A 170 10.64 2.45 15.97
C ARG A 170 9.74 1.78 14.95
N ILE A 171 8.48 2.21 14.81
CA ILE A 171 7.56 1.75 13.76
C ILE A 171 8.22 1.91 12.39
N THR A 172 8.78 3.08 12.10
CA THR A 172 9.42 3.40 10.82
C THR A 172 10.60 2.46 10.53
N ALA A 173 11.47 2.24 11.52
CA ALA A 173 12.61 1.33 11.38
C ALA A 173 12.16 -0.11 11.07
N ILE A 174 11.13 -0.59 11.76
CA ILE A 174 10.61 -1.95 11.55
C ILE A 174 9.94 -2.10 10.18
N THR A 175 9.12 -1.13 9.77
CA THR A 175 8.49 -1.16 8.43
C THR A 175 9.52 -1.12 7.30
N SER A 176 10.72 -0.58 7.56
CA SER A 176 11.82 -0.57 6.58
C SER A 176 12.53 -1.92 6.43
N LEU A 177 12.40 -2.83 7.42
CA LEU A 177 12.96 -4.19 7.35
C LEU A 177 12.16 -5.12 6.43
N ASN A 178 10.99 -4.69 5.99
CA ASN A 178 10.20 -5.46 5.03
C ASN A 178 10.93 -5.54 3.67
N PRO A 179 10.77 -6.66 2.94
CA PRO A 179 11.24 -6.77 1.56
C PRO A 179 10.78 -5.56 0.73
N ALA A 180 11.59 -5.13 -0.24
CA ALA A 180 11.34 -3.90 -1.01
C ALA A 180 9.91 -3.80 -1.61
N MET A 181 9.28 -4.94 -1.92
CA MET A 181 7.91 -4.98 -2.43
C MET A 181 6.84 -4.51 -1.43
N TYR A 182 7.13 -4.53 -0.12
CA TYR A 182 6.23 -4.16 0.98
C TYR A 182 6.73 -2.96 1.79
N GLN A 183 7.77 -2.25 1.33
CA GLN A 183 8.23 -1.03 2.00
C GLN A 183 7.20 0.08 1.82
N ILE A 184 6.58 0.46 2.93
CA ILE A 184 5.75 1.67 3.00
C ILE A 184 6.71 2.84 3.28
N PRO A 185 6.75 3.88 2.42
CA PRO A 185 7.64 5.01 2.69
C PRO A 185 7.23 5.71 3.99
N PRO A 186 8.20 6.32 4.69
CA PRO A 186 7.96 6.98 5.97
C PRO A 186 6.86 8.05 5.83
N ILE A 187 5.89 8.02 6.75
CA ILE A 187 4.80 9.00 6.81
C ILE A 187 5.39 10.35 7.23
N GLN A 188 5.47 11.30 6.29
CA GLN A 188 6.13 12.58 6.54
C GLN A 188 5.31 13.53 7.45
N LYS A 189 3.97 13.38 7.48
CA LYS A 189 3.08 14.04 8.45
C LYS A 189 1.84 13.18 8.70
N ALA A 190 1.70 12.64 9.91
CA ALA A 190 0.41 12.10 10.34
C ALA A 190 -0.53 13.29 10.60
N SER A 191 -1.61 13.42 9.82
CA SER A 191 -2.69 14.36 10.15
C SER A 191 -3.41 13.84 11.38
N VAL A 192 -3.11 14.42 12.54
CA VAL A 192 -3.78 14.08 13.80
C VAL A 192 -5.13 14.78 13.77
N VAL A 193 -6.18 14.06 13.38
CA VAL A 193 -7.55 14.56 13.56
C VAL A 193 -7.86 14.45 15.05
N SER A 194 -7.86 15.58 15.74
CA SER A 194 -8.29 15.66 17.13
C SER A 194 -9.75 15.20 17.23
N ILE A 195 -9.97 14.04 17.85
CA ILE A 195 -11.32 13.62 18.22
C ILE A 195 -11.74 14.50 19.38
N ALA A 196 -12.60 15.49 19.12
CA ALA A 196 -13.21 16.27 20.18
C ALA A 196 -13.98 15.32 21.10
N ALA A 197 -13.61 15.28 22.38
CA ALA A 197 -14.38 14.57 23.39
C ALA A 197 -15.81 15.13 23.35
N LYS A 198 -16.81 14.26 23.15
CA LYS A 198 -18.23 14.63 23.30
C LYS A 198 -18.38 15.27 24.67
N GLY A 199 -18.72 16.56 24.68
CA GLY A 199 -18.88 17.34 25.89
C GLY A 199 -19.80 16.62 26.87
N LYS A 200 -19.37 16.57 28.14
CA LYS A 200 -20.31 16.53 29.26
C LYS A 200 -21.29 17.68 29.06
N LYS A 201 -22.57 17.35 28.89
CA LYS A 201 -23.63 18.31 29.18
C LYS A 201 -23.66 18.44 30.70
N ASP A 202 -23.18 19.57 31.18
CA ASP A 202 -23.62 20.09 32.47
C ASP A 202 -24.96 20.77 32.22
N ASP A 203 -26.02 20.16 32.75
CA ASP A 203 -27.21 20.76 33.40
C ASP A 203 -28.15 19.63 33.84
#